data_AF-A0A1A8A784-F1
#
_entry.id   AF-A0A1A8A784-F1
#
_cell.length_a   1.000
_cell.length_b   1.000
_cell.length_c   1.000
_cell.angle_alpha   90.00
_cell.angle_beta   90.00
_cell.angle_gamma   90.00
#
_symmetry.space_group_name_H-M   'P 1'
#
loop_
_entity.id
_entity.type
_entity.pdbx_description
1 polymer ?
#
loop_
_entity_poly.entity_id
_entity_poly.type
_entity_poly.pdbx_seq_one_letter_code
_entity_poly.pdbx_strand_id
1 'polypeptide(L)'
;ARSLPAYPAALLDPDSGRKRVKFADSMGLTLTSVKHFSSQEEPQIPTKVLSRYKSFPPQQDVLGDLCQNFRSSLDMDRLVACFPELRDADRRVQELRVCLEQVSITQFEVRGQIRVRRGCKVREVGIRYTFNDWLSHVDAQALPVSPVEEPGSEARFSFTVYTPPFMDPSSAVHFAVFLRSDQGEFWDNNLGQNYTLRYRSMPDHGFVSSVLHAT
;
A
#
# COMPACT_ATOMS: atom_id res chain seq x y z
N ALA A 1 -16.52 5.68 -5.04
CA ALA A 1 -16.39 7.02 -5.64
C ALA A 1 -17.80 7.61 -5.80
N ARG A 2 -18.08 8.79 -5.26
CA ARG A 2 -19.37 9.45 -5.43
C ARG A 2 -19.38 10.16 -6.79
N SER A 3 -20.28 9.76 -7.67
CA SER A 3 -20.51 10.42 -8.96
C SER A 3 -21.06 11.83 -8.74
N LEU A 4 -20.63 12.78 -9.57
CA LEU A 4 -21.14 14.17 -9.55
C LEU A 4 -22.64 14.22 -9.92
N PRO A 5 -23.39 15.22 -9.41
CA PRO A 5 -24.81 15.35 -9.68
C PRO A 5 -25.08 15.65 -11.15
N ALA A 6 -25.99 14.88 -11.76
CA ALA A 6 -26.52 15.19 -13.08
C ALA A 6 -27.45 16.41 -12.97
N TYR A 7 -27.16 17.46 -13.74
CA TYR A 7 -28.06 18.61 -13.85
C TYR A 7 -29.39 18.19 -14.51
N PRO A 8 -30.54 18.77 -14.10
CA PRO A 8 -31.84 18.40 -14.66
C PRO A 8 -31.94 18.83 -16.13
N ALA A 9 -32.39 17.91 -16.98
CA ALA A 9 -32.60 18.09 -18.42
C ALA A 9 -33.87 18.93 -18.73
N ALA A 10 -34.03 20.08 -18.08
CA ALA A 10 -35.12 21.00 -18.36
C ALA A 10 -34.55 22.40 -18.51
N LEU A 11 -34.14 22.70 -19.74
CA LEU A 11 -34.17 24.01 -20.42
C LEU A 11 -33.17 23.88 -21.57
N LEU A 12 -33.69 23.85 -22.80
CA LEU A 12 -33.29 24.68 -23.94
C LEU A 12 -33.80 24.05 -25.24
N ASP A 13 -34.73 24.79 -25.87
CA ASP A 13 -35.27 24.58 -27.21
C ASP A 13 -34.18 24.63 -28.31
N PRO A 14 -34.49 24.13 -29.52
CA PRO A 14 -33.52 23.76 -30.53
C PRO A 14 -33.10 24.98 -31.38
N ASP A 15 -31.89 24.87 -31.92
CA ASP A 15 -31.34 25.70 -33.01
C ASP A 15 -30.49 26.93 -32.62
N SER A 16 -29.18 26.68 -32.52
CA SER A 16 -28.09 27.49 -33.09
C SER A 16 -26.74 27.15 -32.42
N GLY A 17 -25.78 26.67 -33.23
CA GLY A 17 -24.34 26.86 -32.99
C GLY A 17 -23.65 26.23 -31.78
N ARG A 18 -24.26 25.30 -31.05
CA ARG A 18 -23.64 24.69 -29.86
C ARG A 18 -22.84 23.44 -30.20
N LYS A 19 -21.54 23.46 -29.92
CA LYS A 19 -20.66 22.27 -29.99
C LYS A 19 -21.26 21.17 -29.12
N ARG A 20 -21.58 20.01 -29.71
CA ARG A 20 -22.13 18.83 -29.00
C ARG A 20 -21.11 17.71 -29.03
N VAL A 21 -20.89 17.12 -27.86
CA VAL A 21 -20.07 15.90 -27.73
C VAL A 21 -21.01 14.70 -27.85
N LYS A 22 -20.65 13.76 -28.72
CA LYS A 22 -21.30 12.45 -28.81
C LYS A 22 -20.27 11.39 -28.48
N PHE A 23 -20.69 10.37 -27.74
CA PHE A 23 -19.86 9.21 -27.49
C PHE A 23 -20.07 8.20 -28.63
N ALA A 24 -18.96 7.71 -29.18
CA ALA A 24 -18.95 6.68 -30.19
C ALA A 24 -18.27 5.42 -29.64
N ASP A 25 -18.66 4.25 -30.14
CA ASP A 25 -18.00 2.98 -29.84
C ASP A 25 -16.63 2.88 -30.54
N SER A 26 -15.94 1.74 -30.37
CA SER A 26 -14.63 1.50 -31.00
C SER A 26 -14.66 1.47 -32.53
N MET A 27 -15.85 1.45 -33.14
CA MET A 27 -16.06 1.51 -34.59
C MET A 27 -16.53 2.91 -35.05
N GLY A 28 -16.61 3.90 -34.16
CA GLY A 28 -17.01 5.27 -34.50
C GLY A 28 -18.53 5.45 -34.65
N LEU A 29 -19.34 4.44 -34.28
CA LEU A 29 -20.79 4.50 -34.33
C LEU A 29 -21.34 5.07 -33.03
N THR A 30 -22.54 5.65 -33.07
CA THR A 30 -23.18 6.21 -31.85
C THR A 30 -23.33 5.10 -30.81
N LEU A 31 -22.88 5.35 -29.58
CA LEU A 31 -22.99 4.39 -28.49
C LEU A 31 -24.49 4.08 -28.22
N THR A 32 -24.99 2.93 -28.69
CA THR A 32 -26.42 2.57 -28.63
C THR A 32 -26.80 1.75 -27.39
N SER A 33 -25.82 1.19 -26.69
CA SER A 33 -26.05 0.34 -25.52
C SER A 33 -25.16 0.75 -24.36
N VAL A 34 -25.78 1.17 -23.26
CA VAL A 34 -25.10 1.44 -21.98
C VAL A 34 -25.52 0.34 -21.01
N LYS A 35 -24.56 -0.49 -20.59
CA LYS A 35 -24.78 -1.50 -19.57
C LYS A 35 -24.29 -0.97 -18.22
N HIS A 36 -25.23 -0.72 -17.32
CA HIS A 36 -24.92 -0.31 -15.95
C HIS A 36 -24.69 -1.56 -15.10
N PHE A 37 -23.57 -1.60 -14.39
CA PHE A 37 -23.26 -2.67 -13.45
C PHE A 37 -23.44 -2.13 -12.02
N SER A 38 -24.16 -2.86 -11.18
CA SER A 38 -24.32 -2.55 -9.77
C SER A 38 -23.49 -3.53 -8.93
N SER A 39 -22.90 -3.05 -7.83
CA SER A 39 -22.24 -3.93 -6.85
C SER A 39 -23.23 -4.81 -6.06
N GLN A 40 -24.53 -4.58 -6.22
CA GLN A 40 -25.60 -5.40 -5.64
C GLN A 40 -26.18 -6.40 -6.66
N GLU A 41 -25.77 -6.35 -7.94
CA GLU A 41 -26.25 -7.28 -8.97
C GLU A 41 -25.38 -8.55 -8.98
N GLU A 42 -26.03 -9.71 -8.81
CA GLU A 42 -25.33 -11.00 -8.82
C GLU A 42 -24.78 -11.30 -10.23
N PRO A 43 -23.48 -11.58 -10.38
CA PRO A 43 -22.87 -11.85 -11.68
C PRO A 43 -23.55 -13.03 -12.37
N GLN A 44 -24.10 -12.75 -13.56
CA GLN A 44 -24.69 -13.79 -14.40
C GLN A 44 -23.59 -14.60 -15.08
N ILE A 45 -23.32 -15.80 -14.57
CA ILE A 45 -22.30 -16.70 -15.09
C ILE A 45 -22.89 -17.46 -16.30
N PRO A 46 -22.29 -17.35 -17.51
CA PRO A 46 -22.78 -18.08 -18.68
C PRO A 46 -22.78 -19.60 -18.46
N THR A 47 -23.81 -20.29 -18.96
CA THR A 47 -23.98 -21.75 -18.76
C THR A 47 -22.78 -22.58 -19.21
N LYS A 48 -22.04 -22.12 -20.23
CA LYS A 48 -20.81 -22.76 -20.71
C LYS A 48 -19.69 -22.79 -19.67
N VAL A 49 -19.64 -21.80 -18.78
CA VAL A 49 -18.66 -21.73 -17.69
C VAL A 49 -19.03 -22.75 -16.63
N LEU A 50 -20.32 -22.83 -16.26
CA LEU A 50 -20.82 -23.81 -15.29
C LEU A 50 -20.68 -25.25 -15.79
N SER A 51 -20.92 -25.50 -17.08
CA SER A 51 -20.73 -26.84 -17.65
C SER A 51 -19.26 -27.25 -17.61
N ARG A 52 -18.33 -26.36 -18.01
CA ARG A 52 -16.89 -26.62 -17.92
C ARG A 52 -16.44 -26.86 -16.47
N TYR A 53 -16.94 -26.09 -15.52
CA TYR A 53 -16.64 -26.27 -14.09
C TYR A 53 -17.07 -27.64 -13.56
N LYS A 54 -18.24 -28.14 -14.00
CA LYS A 54 -18.74 -29.47 -13.63
C LYS A 54 -17.98 -30.59 -14.33
N SER A 55 -17.55 -30.39 -15.57
CA SER A 55 -16.79 -31.38 -16.35
C SER A 55 -15.34 -31.51 -15.89
N PHE A 56 -14.77 -30.46 -15.32
CA PHE A 56 -13.41 -30.42 -14.77
C PHE A 56 -13.45 -29.82 -13.36
N PRO A 57 -13.92 -30.59 -12.35
CA PRO A 57 -13.88 -30.11 -10.98
C PRO A 57 -12.43 -29.80 -10.62
N PRO A 58 -12.16 -28.65 -9.96
CA PRO A 58 -10.81 -28.34 -9.52
C PRO A 58 -10.36 -29.46 -8.58
N GLN A 59 -9.36 -30.23 -8.98
CA GLN A 59 -8.66 -31.12 -8.08
C GLN A 59 -8.10 -30.25 -6.96
N GLN A 60 -8.54 -30.48 -5.73
CA GLN A 60 -8.27 -29.59 -4.59
C GLN A 60 -6.77 -29.44 -4.33
N ASP A 61 -5.98 -30.45 -4.70
CA ASP A 61 -4.53 -30.48 -4.61
C ASP A 61 -3.84 -29.52 -5.60
N VAL A 62 -4.26 -29.48 -6.88
CA VAL A 62 -3.65 -28.54 -7.85
C VAL A 62 -4.07 -27.10 -7.61
N LEU A 63 -5.25 -26.84 -7.05
CA LEU A 63 -5.63 -25.48 -6.65
C LEU A 63 -4.85 -25.06 -5.41
N GLY A 64 -4.61 -25.97 -4.46
CA GLY A 64 -3.72 -25.77 -3.33
C GLY A 64 -2.30 -25.41 -3.79
N ASP A 65 -1.72 -26.21 -4.67
CA ASP A 65 -0.39 -25.98 -5.24
C ASP A 65 -0.33 -24.71 -6.10
N LEU A 66 -1.33 -24.42 -6.92
CA LEU A 66 -1.37 -23.16 -7.68
C LEU A 66 -1.51 -21.95 -6.76
N CYS A 67 -2.34 -22.03 -5.72
CA CYS A 67 -2.45 -20.95 -4.73
C CYS A 67 -1.16 -20.80 -3.89
N GLN A 68 -0.50 -21.91 -3.56
CA GLN A 68 0.80 -21.93 -2.88
C GLN A 68 1.88 -21.34 -3.77
N ASN A 69 1.90 -21.73 -5.05
CA ASN A 69 2.83 -21.25 -6.09
C ASN A 69 2.58 -19.80 -6.48
N PHE A 70 1.33 -19.34 -6.51
CA PHE A 70 1.00 -17.92 -6.67
C PHE A 70 1.43 -17.14 -5.44
N ARG A 71 1.23 -17.67 -4.22
CA ARG A 71 1.68 -17.04 -2.99
C ARG A 71 3.21 -16.95 -2.90
N SER A 72 3.93 -17.97 -3.33
CA SER A 72 5.40 -17.96 -3.40
C SER A 72 5.92 -17.14 -4.58
N SER A 73 5.21 -17.08 -5.70
CA SER A 73 5.50 -16.19 -6.84
C SER A 73 5.17 -14.73 -6.53
N LEU A 74 4.29 -14.44 -5.57
CA LEU A 74 4.06 -13.10 -5.01
C LEU A 74 5.04 -12.78 -3.87
N ASP A 75 5.84 -13.76 -3.45
CA ASP A 75 6.99 -13.59 -2.55
C ASP A 75 8.25 -13.20 -3.34
N MET A 76 8.04 -12.49 -4.46
CA MET A 76 9.09 -11.82 -5.21
C MET A 76 9.77 -10.80 -4.31
N ASP A 77 11.07 -10.95 -4.10
CA ASP A 77 12.00 -9.82 -3.94
C ASP A 77 11.45 -8.70 -3.04
N ARG A 78 11.32 -9.01 -1.75
CA ARG A 78 10.70 -8.12 -0.77
C ARG A 78 11.73 -7.60 0.19
N LEU A 79 11.55 -6.35 0.57
CA LEU A 79 12.24 -5.75 1.68
C LEU A 79 11.68 -6.35 2.99
N VAL A 80 12.56 -6.80 3.88
CA VAL A 80 12.20 -7.46 5.15
C VAL A 80 12.80 -6.70 6.33
N ALA A 81 12.05 -6.60 7.43
CA ALA A 81 12.54 -6.01 8.66
C ALA A 81 13.65 -6.86 9.30
N CYS A 82 14.78 -6.24 9.59
CA CYS A 82 15.92 -6.82 10.30
C CYS A 82 16.05 -6.25 11.72
N PHE A 83 14.93 -6.11 12.41
CA PHE A 83 14.85 -5.67 13.80
C PHE A 83 13.79 -6.48 14.56
N PRO A 84 13.87 -6.55 15.90
CA PRO A 84 12.86 -7.24 16.70
C PRO A 84 11.47 -6.66 16.48
N GLU A 85 10.44 -7.49 16.70
CA GLU A 85 9.06 -7.04 16.63
C GLU A 85 8.82 -5.82 17.55
N LEU A 86 8.04 -4.86 17.05
CA LEU A 86 7.73 -3.62 17.76
C LEU A 86 6.82 -3.91 18.94
N ARG A 87 7.43 -4.14 20.11
CA ARG A 87 6.75 -4.38 21.39
C ARG A 87 6.94 -3.19 22.33
N ASP A 88 6.10 -3.13 23.37
CA ASP A 88 6.20 -2.14 24.45
C ASP A 88 6.18 -0.67 24.01
N ALA A 89 5.37 -0.34 23.00
CA ALA A 89 5.21 1.03 22.51
C ALA A 89 4.86 2.01 23.64
N ASP A 90 4.07 1.58 24.63
CA ASP A 90 3.69 2.40 25.79
C ASP A 90 4.90 2.81 26.64
N ARG A 91 5.85 1.90 26.90
CA ARG A 91 7.07 2.24 27.64
C ARG A 91 7.95 3.17 26.81
N ARG A 92 8.17 2.79 25.55
CA ARG A 92 9.08 3.51 24.63
C ARG A 92 8.62 4.95 24.40
N VAL A 93 7.33 5.19 24.21
CA VAL A 93 6.80 6.54 24.01
C VAL A 93 6.93 7.40 25.26
N GLN A 94 6.87 6.83 26.47
CA GLN A 94 7.09 7.59 27.70
C GLN A 94 8.55 8.02 27.87
N GLU A 95 9.49 7.12 27.53
CA GLU A 95 10.94 7.34 27.63
C GLU A 95 11.45 8.29 26.54
N LEU A 96 11.11 8.00 25.27
CA LEU A 96 11.65 8.67 24.08
C LEU A 96 10.77 9.81 23.56
N ARG A 97 9.54 9.95 24.07
CA ARG A 97 8.50 10.90 23.62
C ARG A 97 7.94 10.66 22.22
N VAL A 98 8.66 9.91 21.40
CA VAL A 98 8.24 9.45 20.07
C VAL A 98 8.71 8.01 19.91
N CYS A 99 7.90 7.16 19.27
CA CYS A 99 8.35 5.82 18.92
C CYS A 99 7.66 5.28 17.66
N LEU A 100 8.31 4.33 16.99
CA LEU A 100 7.67 3.52 15.95
C LEU A 100 6.70 2.51 16.59
N GLU A 101 5.42 2.58 16.24
CA GLU A 101 4.36 1.70 16.74
C GLU A 101 4.10 0.52 15.80
N GLN A 102 4.09 0.78 14.48
CA GLN A 102 3.82 -0.23 13.47
C GLN A 102 4.63 0.05 12.20
N VAL A 103 5.02 -1.01 11.50
CA VAL A 103 5.58 -0.95 10.16
C VAL A 103 4.89 -1.95 9.24
N SER A 104 4.64 -1.55 8.00
CA SER A 104 4.13 -2.37 6.91
C SER A 104 5.03 -2.16 5.71
N ILE A 105 5.49 -3.26 5.12
CA ILE A 105 6.49 -3.24 4.05
C ILE A 105 5.91 -3.95 2.84
N THR A 106 5.97 -3.28 1.69
CA THR A 106 5.66 -3.87 0.39
C THR A 106 6.91 -3.84 -0.48
N GLN A 107 6.79 -4.21 -1.75
CA GLN A 107 7.91 -4.17 -2.69
C GLN A 107 8.44 -2.74 -2.94
N PHE A 108 7.55 -1.73 -2.93
CA PHE A 108 7.88 -0.36 -3.37
C PHE A 108 7.68 0.70 -2.30
N GLU A 109 7.09 0.35 -1.16
CA GLU A 109 6.84 1.30 -0.09
C GLU A 109 7.00 0.68 1.30
N VAL A 110 7.50 1.52 2.20
CA VAL A 110 7.54 1.30 3.63
C VAL A 110 6.56 2.29 4.25
N ARG A 111 5.53 1.76 4.90
CA ARG A 111 4.58 2.54 5.68
C ARG A 111 4.80 2.29 7.15
N GLY A 112 4.62 3.30 7.97
CA GLY A 112 4.67 3.11 9.42
C GLY A 112 3.74 4.04 10.16
N GLN A 113 3.43 3.64 11.39
CA GLN A 113 2.73 4.45 12.37
C GLN A 113 3.71 4.86 13.47
N ILE A 114 3.70 6.15 13.77
CA ILE A 114 4.50 6.78 14.79
C ILE A 114 3.56 7.23 15.90
N ARG A 115 3.91 6.91 17.14
CA ARG A 115 3.20 7.40 18.32
C ARG A 115 4.00 8.52 18.97
N VAL A 116 3.31 9.60 19.34
CA VAL A 116 3.87 10.73 20.09
C VAL A 116 3.25 10.80 21.48
N ARG A 117 4.09 11.03 22.48
CA ARG A 117 3.70 11.11 23.89
C ARG A 117 2.70 12.24 24.09
N ARG A 118 1.69 11.93 24.89
CA ARG A 118 0.72 12.89 25.41
C ARG A 118 1.37 14.19 25.90
N GLY A 119 0.81 15.34 25.50
CA GLY A 119 1.22 16.66 25.99
C GLY A 119 2.42 17.28 25.27
N CYS A 120 2.98 16.62 24.25
CA CYS A 120 4.02 17.23 23.42
C CYS A 120 3.41 18.27 22.46
N LYS A 121 3.97 19.48 22.45
CA LYS A 121 3.65 20.50 21.44
C LYS A 121 4.40 20.21 20.15
N VAL A 122 3.77 19.41 19.29
CA VAL A 122 4.36 18.93 18.03
C VAL A 122 4.54 20.09 17.04
N ARG A 123 5.78 20.29 16.56
CA ARG A 123 6.08 21.12 15.38
C ARG A 123 6.21 20.27 14.14
N GLU A 124 6.92 19.14 14.26
CA GLU A 124 7.15 18.23 13.16
C GLU A 124 7.35 16.81 13.70
N VAL A 125 6.82 15.83 12.99
CA VAL A 125 7.07 14.40 13.23
C VAL A 125 7.42 13.80 11.89
N GLY A 126 8.36 12.88 11.86
CA GLY A 126 8.77 12.26 10.63
C GLY A 126 9.74 11.13 10.87
N ILE A 127 10.30 10.66 9.76
CA ILE A 127 11.44 9.76 9.78
C ILE A 127 12.59 10.36 9.02
N ARG A 128 13.80 10.07 9.48
CA ARG A 128 15.02 10.24 8.69
C ARG A 128 15.44 8.88 8.18
N TYR A 129 15.67 8.77 6.88
CA TYR A 129 16.05 7.51 6.26
C TYR A 129 17.22 7.66 5.30
N THR A 130 17.87 6.54 4.99
CA THR A 130 19.02 6.44 4.09
C THR A 130 18.97 5.12 3.33
N PHE A 131 19.57 5.12 2.12
CA PHE A 131 19.78 3.94 1.27
C PHE A 131 21.26 3.57 1.15
N ASN A 132 22.16 4.28 1.83
CA ASN A 132 23.61 4.17 1.64
C ASN A 132 24.40 4.35 2.93
N ASP A 133 24.03 3.59 3.97
CA ASP A 133 24.75 3.53 5.25
C ASP A 133 25.04 4.92 5.86
N TRP A 134 24.06 5.83 5.77
CA TRP A 134 24.12 7.19 6.31
C TRP A 134 25.14 8.14 5.65
N LEU A 135 25.73 7.77 4.51
CA LEU A 135 26.52 8.71 3.68
C LEU A 135 25.67 9.90 3.22
N SER A 136 24.39 9.66 2.97
CA SER A 136 23.36 10.67 2.74
C SER A 136 22.07 10.29 3.45
N HIS A 137 21.20 11.27 3.73
CA HIS A 137 19.91 11.01 4.37
C HIS A 137 18.82 11.94 3.83
N VAL A 138 17.58 11.53 4.03
CA VAL A 138 16.37 12.29 3.67
C VAL A 138 15.41 12.28 4.85
N ASP A 139 14.84 13.44 5.17
CA ASP A 139 13.76 13.57 6.16
C ASP A 139 12.41 13.51 5.43
N ALA A 140 11.56 12.56 5.80
CA ALA A 140 10.18 12.46 5.34
C ALA A 140 9.22 12.81 6.48
N GLN A 141 8.37 13.80 6.23
CA GLN A 141 7.36 14.23 7.19
C GLN A 141 6.24 13.19 7.32
N ALA A 142 5.80 12.93 8.55
CA ALA A 142 4.65 12.11 8.87
C ALA A 142 3.40 12.98 9.06
N LEU A 143 2.26 12.44 8.68
CA LEU A 143 0.96 13.14 8.72
C LEU A 143 0.09 12.58 9.85
N PRO A 144 -0.69 13.40 10.57
CA PRO A 144 -1.58 12.91 11.61
C PRO A 144 -2.65 11.97 11.03
N VAL A 145 -2.85 10.80 11.65
CA VAL A 145 -3.79 9.77 11.19
C VAL A 145 -5.24 10.17 11.43
N SER A 146 -5.50 10.93 12.49
CA SER A 146 -6.79 11.54 12.77
C SER A 146 -6.59 12.94 13.33
N PRO A 147 -7.58 13.83 13.18
CA PRO A 147 -7.63 15.05 13.99
C PRO A 147 -7.61 14.63 15.46
N VAL A 148 -6.71 15.20 16.24
CA VAL A 148 -6.61 14.96 17.68
C VAL A 148 -7.93 15.40 18.31
N GLU A 149 -8.76 14.44 18.76
CA GLU A 149 -10.12 14.70 19.23
C GLU A 149 -10.16 15.50 20.55
N GLU A 150 -9.12 15.37 21.38
CA GLU A 150 -9.01 16.00 22.69
C GLU A 150 -7.62 16.62 22.88
N PRO A 151 -7.51 17.87 23.36
CA PRO A 151 -6.22 18.49 23.64
C PRO A 151 -5.46 17.67 24.69
N GLY A 152 -4.36 17.04 24.27
CA GLY A 152 -3.55 16.18 25.13
C GLY A 152 -3.98 14.72 25.14
N SER A 153 -4.55 14.18 24.07
CA SER A 153 -4.49 12.74 23.81
C SER A 153 -3.14 12.36 23.16
N GLU A 154 -2.82 11.06 23.13
CA GLU A 154 -1.67 10.58 22.35
C GLU A 154 -1.97 10.73 20.87
N ALA A 155 -1.02 11.28 20.12
CA ALA A 155 -1.19 11.53 18.70
C ALA A 155 -0.46 10.45 17.89
N ARG A 156 -1.15 9.93 16.87
CA ARG A 156 -0.59 8.99 15.89
C ARG A 156 -0.36 9.68 14.56
N PHE A 157 0.80 9.42 13.99
CA PHE A 157 1.22 9.94 12.69
C PHE A 157 1.55 8.76 11.77
N SER A 158 1.30 8.91 10.48
CA SER A 158 1.68 7.94 9.46
C SER A 158 2.70 8.53 8.50
N PHE A 159 3.66 7.71 8.09
CA PHE A 159 4.58 8.05 7.01
C PHE A 159 4.53 6.98 5.92
N THR A 160 4.93 7.38 4.73
CA THR A 160 5.19 6.49 3.60
C THR A 160 6.52 6.90 2.98
N VAL A 161 7.42 5.94 2.82
CA VAL A 161 8.66 6.09 2.06
C VAL A 161 8.62 5.13 0.89
N TYR A 162 8.90 5.65 -0.30
CA TYR A 162 9.02 4.84 -1.50
C TYR A 162 10.45 4.33 -1.63
N THR A 163 10.60 3.03 -1.85
CA THR A 163 11.88 2.40 -2.08
C THR A 163 12.19 2.38 -3.58
N PRO A 164 13.46 2.52 -3.98
CA PRO A 164 13.84 2.36 -5.37
C PRO A 164 13.36 1.01 -5.92
N PRO A 165 12.91 0.95 -7.18
CA PRO A 165 12.41 -0.30 -7.79
C PRO A 165 13.50 -1.36 -7.93
N PHE A 166 14.77 -0.95 -7.92
CA PHE A 166 15.92 -1.84 -7.95
C PHE A 166 16.86 -1.42 -6.82
N MET A 167 17.15 -2.35 -5.92
CA MET A 167 18.16 -2.21 -4.89
C MET A 167 19.13 -3.38 -5.04
N ASP A 168 20.42 -3.13 -4.80
CA ASP A 168 21.38 -4.23 -4.73
C ASP A 168 21.00 -5.15 -3.56
N PRO A 169 21.10 -6.50 -3.69
CA PRO A 169 20.77 -7.42 -2.60
C PRO A 169 21.54 -7.18 -1.29
N SER A 170 22.72 -6.55 -1.36
CA SER A 170 23.51 -6.15 -0.20
C SER A 170 23.09 -4.81 0.41
N SER A 171 22.27 -4.02 -0.30
CA SER A 171 21.79 -2.73 0.18
C SER A 171 20.75 -2.86 1.28
N ALA A 172 20.73 -1.87 2.16
CA ALA A 172 19.77 -1.76 3.25
C ALA A 172 19.13 -0.38 3.27
N VAL A 173 17.87 -0.33 3.72
CA VAL A 173 17.21 0.91 4.11
C VAL A 173 17.36 1.03 5.62
N HIS A 174 17.93 2.14 6.09
CA HIS A 174 17.94 2.46 7.52
C HIS A 174 17.06 3.67 7.77
N PHE A 175 16.32 3.66 8.87
CA PHE A 175 15.57 4.83 9.29
C PHE A 175 15.49 4.96 10.82
N ALA A 176 15.25 6.19 11.26
CA ALA A 176 14.95 6.55 12.64
C ALA A 176 13.77 7.52 12.65
N VAL A 177 12.98 7.49 13.72
CA VAL A 177 11.81 8.37 13.88
C VAL A 177 12.22 9.60 14.68
N PHE A 178 11.71 10.76 14.31
CA PHE A 178 11.96 12.00 15.04
C PHE A 178 10.67 12.74 15.41
N LEU A 179 10.78 13.52 16.48
CA LEU A 179 9.81 14.52 16.92
C LEU A 179 10.55 15.83 17.17
N ARG A 180 10.17 16.89 16.47
CA ARG A 180 10.55 18.26 16.79
C ARG A 180 9.39 18.94 17.51
N SER A 181 9.67 19.47 18.70
CA SER A 181 8.69 20.12 19.55
C SER A 181 9.25 21.41 20.14
N ASP A 182 8.40 22.20 20.80
CA ASP A 182 8.85 23.36 21.59
C ASP A 182 9.84 22.98 22.70
N GLN A 183 9.83 21.71 23.14
CA GLN A 183 10.68 21.21 24.23
C GLN A 183 12.01 20.62 23.73
N GLY A 184 12.26 20.65 22.42
CA GLY A 184 13.44 20.08 21.80
C GLY A 184 13.13 19.02 20.75
N GLU A 185 14.20 18.37 20.29
CA GLU A 185 14.17 17.28 19.32
C GLU A 185 14.38 15.94 20.02
N PHE A 186 13.54 14.96 19.68
CA PHE A 186 13.53 13.63 20.26
C PHE A 186 13.60 12.59 19.15
N TRP A 187 14.29 11.49 19.42
CA TRP A 187 14.59 10.46 18.44
C TRP A 187 14.28 9.06 18.98
N ASP A 188 13.66 8.26 18.13
CA ASP A 188 13.65 6.81 18.25
C ASP A 188 14.48 6.19 17.12
N ASN A 189 15.72 5.88 17.45
CA ASN A 189 16.69 5.21 16.58
C ASN A 189 16.90 3.75 16.98
N ASN A 190 15.91 3.10 17.60
CA ASN A 190 16.00 1.71 18.02
C ASN A 190 17.26 1.41 18.87
N LEU A 191 17.48 2.20 19.93
CA LEU A 191 18.65 2.09 20.82
C LEU A 191 20.01 2.19 20.09
N GLY A 192 20.07 3.05 19.07
CA GLY A 192 21.27 3.27 18.25
C GLY A 192 21.48 2.27 17.11
N GLN A 193 20.63 1.24 16.98
CA GLN A 193 20.75 0.25 15.89
C GLN A 193 20.03 0.69 14.61
N ASN A 194 19.14 1.68 14.71
CA ASN A 194 18.18 2.10 13.69
C ASN A 194 17.20 0.98 13.30
N TYR A 195 16.15 1.36 12.58
CA TYR A 195 15.26 0.41 11.93
C TYR A 195 15.84 0.06 10.57
N THR A 196 16.32 -1.17 10.43
CA THR A 196 16.98 -1.65 9.22
C THR A 196 16.09 -2.61 8.45
N LEU A 197 15.96 -2.37 7.15
CA LEU A 197 15.22 -3.20 6.21
C LEU A 197 16.18 -3.68 5.13
N ARG A 198 16.16 -4.98 4.78
CA ARG A 198 17.04 -5.56 3.76
C ARG A 198 16.27 -6.27 2.68
N TYR A 199 16.83 -6.25 1.48
CA TYR A 199 16.28 -7.02 0.37
C TYR A 199 16.52 -8.50 0.60
N ARG A 200 15.46 -9.30 0.51
CA ARG A 200 15.59 -10.76 0.50
C ARG A 200 15.16 -11.25 -0.88
N SER A 201 16.16 -11.56 -1.71
CA SER A 201 15.93 -12.32 -2.93
C SER A 201 15.90 -13.80 -2.59
N MET A 202 14.83 -14.50 -2.96
CA MET A 202 14.83 -15.95 -2.91
C MET A 202 15.71 -16.46 -4.06
N PRO A 203 16.55 -17.48 -3.83
CA PRO A 203 17.30 -18.09 -4.91
C PRO A 203 16.33 -18.57 -5.99
N ASP A 204 16.68 -18.33 -7.25
CA ASP A 204 15.94 -18.78 -8.43
C ASP A 204 15.78 -20.30 -8.35
N HIS A 205 14.66 -20.76 -7.78
CA HIS A 205 14.24 -22.14 -7.94
C HIS A 205 13.77 -22.22 -9.38
N GLY A 206 14.74 -22.52 -10.26
CA GLY A 206 14.53 -22.62 -11.70
C GLY A 206 13.21 -23.32 -11.96
N PHE A 207 12.28 -22.56 -12.56
CA PHE A 207 11.01 -23.09 -13.02
C PHE A 207 11.31 -24.20 -14.03
N VAL A 208 11.38 -25.44 -13.57
CA VAL A 208 11.36 -26.59 -14.47
C VAL A 208 9.92 -26.65 -14.98
N SER A 209 9.72 -26.08 -16.16
CA SER A 209 8.48 -26.23 -16.91
C SER A 209 8.30 -27.72 -17.19
N SER A 210 7.51 -28.38 -16.36
CA SER A 210 6.99 -29.72 -16.65
C SER A 210 6.02 -29.57 -17.83
N VAL A 211 6.58 -29.64 -19.03
CA VAL A 211 5.86 -29.68 -20.29
C VAL A 211 4.79 -30.75 -20.19
N LEU A 212 3.55 -30.35 -20.45
CA LEU A 212 2.37 -31.20 -20.55
C LEU A 212 2.64 -32.38 -21.48
N HIS A 213 2.86 -33.58 -20.94
CA HIS A 213 2.70 -34.80 -21.71
C HIS A 213 1.22 -35.11 -21.83
N ALA A 214 0.61 -34.61 -22.92
CA ALA A 214 -0.66 -35.12 -23.40
C ALA A 214 -0.42 -36.45 -24.11
N THR A 215 -1.15 -37.49 -23.70
CA THR A 215 -1.42 -38.68 -24.52
C THR A 215 -2.91 -38.96 -24.46
#